data_AF-A0A1F5SYT6-F1
#
_entry.id   AF-A0A1F5SYT6-F1
#
_cell.length_a   1.000
_cell.length_b   1.000
_cell.length_c   1.000
_cell.angle_alpha   90.00
_cell.angle_beta   90.00
_cell.angle_gamma   90.00
#
_symmetry.space_group_name_H-M   'P 1'
#
loop_
_entity.id
_entity.type
_entity.pdbx_description
1 polymer ?
#
loop_
_entity_poly.entity_id
_entity_poly.type
_entity_poly.pdbx_seq_one_letter_code
_entity_poly.pdbx_strand_id
1 'polypeptide(L)'
;MSTVEQIKELLYSAKSDVFMKSEFEYLYRETIDFIINKYQEFSKTIEDTTALENMLPCLAFDNFKIEKKTSSEQQLENSVSDIIRNEKSEMAELTLIKYAKDEENFLTKLILFQQSSLSFNQIEEKIKLMTLEQKEKLINLYFDTTKDKNVFNFFHYNFQMTCTIPILEKIKPILANKLLVQKLEICNGYYTPPKILHSGYHGDYILIMKKAIDAYKKMLPTLSTQAFYIVPLAFMQKILFTVKVVDSSLIQLPFKQQLWQKIKEVNPTIYEQINKLITIGEE
;
A
#
# COMPACT_ATOMS: atom_id res chain seq x y z
N MET A 1 3.01 -34.30 -19.04
CA MET A 1 2.72 -32.86 -19.13
C MET A 1 1.41 -32.63 -18.43
N SER A 2 1.39 -31.79 -17.39
CA SER A 2 0.16 -31.43 -16.69
C SER A 2 -0.24 -30.00 -17.07
N THR A 3 -1.42 -29.81 -17.67
CA THR A 3 -1.95 -28.47 -17.97
C THR A 3 -2.20 -27.67 -16.68
N VAL A 4 -2.33 -26.34 -16.76
CA VAL A 4 -2.67 -25.48 -15.60
C VAL A 4 -3.93 -25.99 -14.90
N GLU A 5 -4.90 -26.48 -15.67
CA GLU A 5 -6.12 -27.13 -15.19
C GLU A 5 -5.83 -28.43 -14.41
N GLN A 6 -4.87 -29.24 -14.84
CA GLN A 6 -4.46 -30.46 -14.14
C GLN A 6 -3.67 -30.17 -12.86
N ILE A 7 -2.90 -29.07 -12.82
CA ILE A 7 -2.23 -28.58 -11.59
C ILE A 7 -3.27 -28.03 -10.61
N LYS A 8 -4.26 -27.29 -11.10
CA LYS A 8 -5.41 -26.83 -10.31
C LYS A 8 -6.18 -28.02 -9.74
N GLU A 9 -6.51 -29.03 -10.54
CA GLU A 9 -7.15 -30.25 -10.05
C GLU A 9 -6.30 -30.97 -9.00
N LEU A 10 -4.99 -31.11 -9.19
CA LEU A 10 -4.10 -31.75 -8.20
C LEU A 10 -4.00 -30.97 -6.89
N LEU A 11 -3.94 -29.64 -6.94
CA LEU A 11 -3.83 -28.78 -5.75
C LEU A 11 -5.18 -28.60 -5.04
N TYR A 12 -6.31 -28.68 -5.77
CA TYR A 12 -7.66 -28.50 -5.22
C TYR A 12 -8.35 -29.83 -4.85
N SER A 13 -7.93 -30.97 -5.39
CA SER A 13 -8.53 -32.30 -5.09
C SER A 13 -8.00 -32.95 -3.82
N ALA A 14 -6.89 -32.46 -3.26
CA ALA A 14 -6.32 -33.01 -2.04
C ALA A 14 -7.05 -32.51 -0.77
N LYS A 15 -8.15 -33.20 -0.46
CA LYS A 15 -8.86 -33.25 0.84
C LYS A 15 -9.72 -32.06 1.29
N SER A 16 -11.02 -32.29 1.10
CA SER A 16 -12.11 -32.19 2.08
C SER A 16 -13.14 -31.10 1.80
N ASP A 17 -14.38 -31.57 1.70
CA ASP A 17 -15.63 -30.79 1.70
C ASP A 17 -15.77 -29.86 2.93
N VAL A 18 -14.82 -29.89 3.87
CA VAL A 18 -14.71 -29.02 5.04
C VAL A 18 -14.00 -27.70 4.70
N PHE A 19 -13.15 -27.63 3.67
CA PHE A 19 -12.41 -26.42 3.29
C PHE A 19 -13.23 -25.39 2.50
N MET A 20 -14.29 -25.84 1.81
CA MET A 20 -15.11 -25.13 0.80
C MET A 20 -15.79 -23.82 1.28
N LYS A 21 -15.56 -23.39 2.53
CA LYS A 21 -16.15 -22.17 3.13
C LYS A 21 -15.17 -21.32 3.93
N SER A 22 -13.86 -21.59 3.89
CA SER A 22 -12.87 -20.90 4.73
C SER A 22 -12.10 -19.80 3.98
N GLU A 23 -11.72 -18.69 4.65
CA GLU A 23 -10.83 -17.68 4.01
C GLU A 23 -9.42 -18.23 3.83
N PHE A 24 -9.09 -19.38 4.44
CA PHE A 24 -7.84 -20.07 4.17
C PHE A 24 -7.81 -20.57 2.72
N GLU A 25 -8.93 -21.14 2.25
CA GLU A 25 -9.06 -21.49 0.84
C GLU A 25 -9.03 -20.25 -0.04
N TYR A 26 -9.68 -19.15 0.36
CA TYR A 26 -9.61 -17.89 -0.39
C TYR A 26 -8.18 -17.34 -0.47
N LEU A 27 -7.41 -17.32 0.63
CA LEU A 27 -6.04 -16.80 0.66
C LEU A 27 -5.06 -17.76 -0.02
N TYR A 28 -5.27 -19.07 0.11
CA TYR A 28 -4.50 -20.10 -0.59
C TYR A 28 -4.78 -20.03 -2.09
N ARG A 29 -6.05 -19.96 -2.50
CA ARG A 29 -6.47 -19.71 -3.89
C ARG A 29 -5.94 -18.38 -4.38
N GLU A 30 -6.07 -17.27 -3.65
CA GLU A 30 -5.52 -15.98 -4.07
C GLU A 30 -4.00 -16.04 -4.21
N THR A 31 -3.29 -16.75 -3.33
CA THR A 31 -1.83 -16.91 -3.42
C THR A 31 -1.44 -17.79 -4.61
N ILE A 32 -2.12 -18.92 -4.80
CA ILE A 32 -1.91 -19.84 -5.91
C ILE A 32 -2.30 -19.18 -7.24
N ASP A 33 -3.44 -18.53 -7.32
CA ASP A 33 -3.93 -17.79 -8.47
C ASP A 33 -3.05 -16.56 -8.75
N PHE A 34 -2.51 -15.88 -7.73
CA PHE A 34 -1.50 -14.85 -7.90
C PHE A 34 -0.22 -15.42 -8.52
N ILE A 35 0.29 -16.55 -8.01
CA ILE A 35 1.46 -17.24 -8.56
C ILE A 35 1.19 -17.70 -9.99
N ILE A 36 0.02 -18.29 -10.27
CA ILE A 36 -0.37 -18.76 -11.60
C ILE A 36 -0.56 -17.60 -12.58
N ASN A 37 -1.22 -16.51 -12.19
CA ASN A 37 -1.43 -15.36 -13.05
C ASN A 37 -0.11 -14.66 -13.36
N LYS A 38 0.78 -14.51 -12.36
CA LYS A 38 2.13 -14.01 -12.58
C LYS A 38 2.91 -14.95 -13.49
N TYR A 39 2.81 -16.26 -13.29
CA TYR A 39 3.41 -17.24 -14.18
C TYR A 39 2.87 -17.14 -15.62
N GLN A 40 1.57 -16.94 -15.81
CA GLN A 40 0.97 -16.76 -17.15
C GLN A 40 1.39 -15.45 -17.82
N GLU A 41 1.60 -14.39 -17.05
CA GLU A 41 2.21 -13.14 -17.54
C GLU A 41 3.66 -13.39 -17.98
N PHE A 42 4.44 -14.15 -17.21
CA PHE A 42 5.82 -14.54 -17.53
C PHE A 42 5.92 -15.58 -18.66
N SER A 43 5.00 -16.54 -18.76
CA SER A 43 5.04 -17.61 -19.76
C SER A 43 4.58 -17.14 -21.14
N LYS A 44 3.83 -16.04 -21.23
CA LYS A 44 3.56 -15.37 -22.52
C LYS A 44 4.81 -14.80 -23.19
N THR A 45 5.92 -14.67 -22.45
CA THR A 45 7.19 -14.17 -22.97
C THR A 45 8.24 -15.26 -23.23
N ILE A 46 8.00 -16.51 -22.81
CA ILE A 46 9.03 -17.56 -22.81
C ILE A 46 8.39 -18.90 -23.17
N GLU A 47 8.92 -19.57 -24.20
CA GLU A 47 8.42 -20.85 -24.68
C GLU A 47 8.52 -21.97 -23.61
N ASP A 48 7.50 -22.81 -23.63
CA ASP A 48 7.09 -23.78 -22.61
C ASP A 48 8.21 -24.76 -22.23
N THR A 49 8.80 -24.57 -21.05
CA THR A 49 9.68 -25.56 -20.39
C THR A 49 9.34 -25.70 -18.91
N THR A 50 9.73 -26.85 -18.36
CA THR A 50 9.41 -27.46 -17.07
C THR A 50 9.21 -26.49 -15.89
N ALA A 51 7.96 -26.43 -15.42
CA ALA A 51 7.46 -25.50 -14.38
C ALA A 51 8.24 -25.48 -13.04
N LEU A 52 9.02 -26.51 -12.71
CA LEU A 52 9.81 -26.55 -11.48
C LEU A 52 11.20 -25.90 -11.63
N GLU A 53 11.80 -25.96 -12.83
CA GLU A 53 13.11 -25.36 -13.12
C GLU A 53 12.97 -23.85 -13.36
N ASN A 54 11.81 -23.41 -13.85
CA ASN A 54 11.45 -22.01 -14.05
C ASN A 54 10.99 -21.27 -12.78
N MET A 55 10.71 -21.99 -11.69
CA MET A 55 10.37 -21.37 -10.40
C MET A 55 11.58 -20.80 -9.66
N LEU A 56 12.80 -21.13 -10.11
CA LEU A 56 14.04 -20.53 -9.65
C LEU A 56 14.65 -19.77 -10.85
N PRO A 57 14.55 -18.43 -10.90
CA PRO A 57 15.11 -17.63 -12.01
C PRO A 57 16.60 -17.91 -12.29
N CYS A 58 17.32 -18.43 -11.29
CA CYS A 58 18.72 -18.82 -11.39
C CYS A 58 18.99 -20.17 -12.07
N LEU A 59 17.97 -21.02 -12.32
CA LEU A 59 18.12 -22.32 -12.98
C LEU A 59 17.66 -22.32 -14.44
N ALA A 60 16.78 -21.40 -14.81
CA ALA A 60 16.14 -21.35 -16.13
C ALA A 60 16.86 -20.52 -17.19
N PHE A 61 17.80 -19.65 -16.79
CA PHE A 61 18.49 -18.78 -17.72
C PHE A 61 20.00 -18.90 -17.53
N ASP A 62 20.69 -19.49 -18.52
CA ASP A 62 22.16 -19.46 -18.63
C ASP A 62 22.72 -18.02 -18.63
N ASN A 63 21.85 -17.04 -18.92
CA ASN A 63 22.14 -15.61 -18.91
C ASN A 63 21.56 -14.87 -17.70
N PHE A 64 21.14 -15.54 -16.63
CA PHE A 64 20.75 -14.88 -15.38
C PHE A 64 21.96 -14.20 -14.74
N LYS A 65 22.26 -12.99 -15.21
CA LYS A 65 23.31 -12.16 -14.64
C LYS A 65 22.79 -11.61 -13.34
N ILE A 66 23.40 -12.06 -12.25
CA ILE A 66 23.28 -11.38 -10.96
C ILE A 66 23.90 -10.00 -11.16
N GLU A 67 23.05 -8.99 -11.35
CA GLU A 67 23.51 -7.61 -11.33
C GLU A 67 24.10 -7.35 -9.95
N LYS A 68 25.43 -7.25 -9.90
CA LYS A 68 26.11 -6.75 -8.72
C LYS A 68 25.64 -5.32 -8.53
N LYS A 69 25.23 -4.98 -7.30
CA LYS A 69 24.95 -3.59 -6.92
C LYS A 69 26.06 -2.69 -7.46
N THR A 70 25.67 -1.58 -8.04
CA THR A 70 26.62 -0.58 -8.49
C THR A 70 27.39 -0.03 -7.28
N SER A 71 28.61 0.47 -7.50
CA SER A 71 29.40 1.11 -6.45
C SER A 71 28.62 2.25 -5.78
N SER A 72 27.82 2.98 -6.54
CA SER A 72 26.96 4.08 -6.07
C SER A 72 25.83 3.61 -5.15
N GLU A 73 25.14 2.51 -5.47
CA GLU A 73 24.09 1.94 -4.61
C GLU A 73 24.66 1.45 -3.28
N GLN A 74 25.85 0.86 -3.30
CA GLN A 74 26.52 0.39 -2.09
C GLN A 74 27.00 1.56 -1.21
N GLN A 75 27.48 2.66 -1.81
CA GLN A 75 27.82 3.88 -1.09
C GLN A 75 26.60 4.51 -0.41
N LEU A 76 25.45 4.53 -1.10
CA LEU A 76 24.19 5.03 -0.53
C LEU A 76 23.75 4.16 0.65
N GLU A 77 23.75 2.83 0.49
CA GLU A 77 23.35 1.89 1.55
C GLU A 77 24.23 2.04 2.80
N ASN A 78 25.55 2.17 2.61
CA ASN A 78 26.49 2.42 3.71
C ASN A 78 26.16 3.75 4.41
N SER A 79 25.97 4.83 3.64
CA SER A 79 25.67 6.16 4.19
C SER A 79 24.35 6.17 4.99
N VAL A 80 23.32 5.47 4.49
CA VAL A 80 22.04 5.32 5.19
C VAL A 80 22.20 4.50 6.47
N SER A 81 22.98 3.42 6.42
CA SER A 81 23.22 2.55 7.57
C SER A 81 23.99 3.27 8.70
N ASP A 82 24.90 4.17 8.34
CA ASP A 82 25.66 4.98 9.29
C ASP A 82 24.76 5.98 10.05
N ILE A 83 23.70 6.46 9.39
CA ILE A 83 22.74 7.42 9.95
C ILE A 83 21.73 6.72 10.88
N ILE A 84 21.20 5.57 10.48
CA ILE A 84 20.00 4.96 11.11
C ILE A 84 20.33 4.03 12.30
N ARG A 85 21.60 3.67 12.53
CA ARG A 85 22.14 2.91 13.69
C ARG A 85 21.11 2.10 14.51
N ASN A 86 20.72 0.93 14.00
CA ASN A 86 20.03 -0.15 14.73
C ASN A 86 18.79 0.25 15.55
N GLU A 87 18.02 1.24 15.09
CA GLU A 87 16.75 1.56 15.73
C GLU A 87 15.70 0.48 15.43
N LYS A 88 14.94 0.08 16.46
CA LYS A 88 13.83 -0.86 16.27
C LYS A 88 12.69 -0.14 15.57
N SER A 89 12.34 -0.68 14.42
CA SER A 89 11.23 -0.25 13.57
C SER A 89 9.88 -0.61 14.21
N GLU A 90 9.05 0.39 14.52
CA GLU A 90 7.67 0.17 14.98
C GLU A 90 6.77 -0.28 13.83
N MET A 91 5.86 -1.23 14.07
CA MET A 91 4.84 -1.61 13.09
C MET A 91 3.69 -0.60 13.11
N ALA A 92 3.56 0.19 12.05
CA ALA A 92 2.47 1.15 11.91
C ALA A 92 1.32 0.49 11.13
N GLU A 93 0.13 0.34 11.73
CA GLU A 93 -1.06 -0.20 11.06
C GLU A 93 -1.55 0.76 9.98
N LEU A 94 -1.83 2.02 10.33
CA LEU A 94 -1.99 3.15 9.41
C LEU A 94 -1.82 4.45 10.20
N THR A 95 -0.87 5.29 9.80
CA THR A 95 -0.54 6.53 10.51
C THR A 95 -0.53 7.71 9.56
N LEU A 96 -1.21 8.80 9.91
CA LEU A 96 -1.11 10.05 9.18
C LEU A 96 0.18 10.77 9.59
N ILE A 97 1.10 10.97 8.66
CA ILE A 97 2.41 11.60 8.91
C ILE A 97 2.35 13.11 8.67
N LYS A 98 1.74 13.52 7.56
CA LYS A 98 1.76 14.91 7.13
C LYS A 98 0.47 15.29 6.42
N TYR A 99 -0.06 16.42 6.85
CA TYR A 99 -1.23 17.11 6.31
C TYR A 99 -0.99 18.62 6.44
N ALA A 100 -1.86 19.45 5.86
CA ALA A 100 -1.71 20.89 6.00
C ALA A 100 -2.19 21.30 7.40
N LYS A 101 -1.35 21.99 8.16
CA LYS A 101 -1.77 22.63 9.41
C LYS A 101 -2.36 23.98 9.01
N ASP A 102 -3.59 24.28 9.40
CA ASP A 102 -4.38 25.45 8.98
C ASP A 102 -5.16 25.31 7.66
N GLU A 103 -5.79 24.15 7.48
CA GLU A 103 -6.54 23.82 6.26
C GLU A 103 -7.78 24.68 6.05
N GLU A 104 -8.43 25.17 7.10
CA GLU A 104 -9.61 26.03 6.98
C GLU A 104 -9.27 27.41 6.42
N ASN A 105 -8.19 28.04 6.88
CA ASN A 105 -7.68 29.27 6.29
C ASN A 105 -7.21 29.04 4.86
N PHE A 106 -6.54 27.92 4.60
CA PHE A 106 -6.09 27.60 3.25
C PHE A 106 -7.27 27.36 2.29
N LEU A 107 -8.31 26.65 2.73
CA LEU A 107 -9.54 26.46 1.96
C LEU A 107 -10.24 27.78 1.67
N THR A 108 -10.37 28.62 2.70
CA THR A 108 -10.92 29.98 2.57
C THR A 108 -10.11 30.80 1.56
N LYS A 109 -8.78 30.68 1.58
CA LYS A 109 -7.87 31.36 0.65
C LYS A 109 -8.08 30.90 -0.79
N LEU A 110 -8.23 29.60 -1.02
CA LEU A 110 -8.52 29.04 -2.34
C LEU A 110 -9.87 29.50 -2.88
N ILE A 111 -10.91 29.49 -2.04
CA ILE A 111 -12.25 29.97 -2.40
C ILE A 111 -12.20 31.46 -2.79
N LEU A 112 -11.61 32.30 -1.93
CA LEU A 112 -11.47 33.74 -2.20
C LEU A 112 -10.62 34.01 -3.44
N PHE A 113 -9.57 33.22 -3.68
CA PHE A 113 -8.73 33.38 -4.85
C PHE A 113 -9.49 33.04 -6.14
N GLN A 114 -10.30 31.98 -6.13
CA GLN A 114 -11.13 31.62 -7.29
C GLN A 114 -12.22 32.67 -7.58
N GLN A 115 -12.71 33.37 -6.55
CA GLN A 115 -13.84 34.31 -6.64
C GLN A 115 -13.41 35.79 -6.69
N SER A 116 -12.12 36.10 -6.69
CA SER A 116 -11.63 37.48 -6.68
C SER A 116 -10.45 37.70 -7.62
N SER A 117 -10.18 38.97 -7.94
CA SER A 117 -8.99 39.39 -8.69
C SER A 117 -7.76 39.63 -7.80
N LEU A 118 -7.86 39.32 -6.49
CA LEU A 118 -6.80 39.59 -5.52
C LEU A 118 -5.68 38.55 -5.61
N SER A 119 -4.45 38.97 -5.33
CA SER A 119 -3.32 38.05 -5.20
C SER A 119 -3.41 37.22 -3.91
N PHE A 120 -2.76 36.04 -3.90
CA PHE A 120 -2.70 35.17 -2.73
C PHE A 120 -2.25 35.90 -1.44
N ASN A 121 -1.26 36.78 -1.54
CA ASN A 121 -0.74 37.51 -0.38
C ASN A 121 -1.76 38.52 0.17
N GLN A 122 -2.49 39.21 -0.72
CA GLN A 122 -3.54 40.15 -0.30
C GLN A 122 -4.71 39.43 0.37
N ILE A 123 -5.08 38.25 -0.13
CA ILE A 123 -6.13 37.42 0.46
C ILE A 123 -5.72 36.93 1.85
N GLU A 124 -4.45 36.56 2.02
CA GLU A 124 -3.94 36.13 3.33
C GLU A 124 -4.12 37.19 4.41
N GLU A 125 -3.80 38.45 4.09
CA GLU A 125 -4.02 39.57 5.01
C GLU A 125 -5.50 39.78 5.34
N LYS A 126 -6.40 39.51 4.39
CA LYS A 126 -7.85 39.56 4.64
C LYS A 126 -8.32 38.41 5.53
N ILE A 127 -7.81 37.19 5.35
CA ILE A 127 -8.20 36.01 6.13
C ILE A 127 -7.78 36.14 7.60
N LYS A 128 -6.64 36.79 7.88
CA LYS A 128 -6.20 37.09 9.25
C LYS A 128 -7.22 37.96 10.01
N LEU A 129 -7.98 38.79 9.31
CA LEU A 129 -9.01 39.66 9.88
C LEU A 129 -10.39 39.00 9.97
N MET A 130 -10.58 37.84 9.32
CA MET A 130 -11.85 37.12 9.33
C MET A 130 -12.00 36.32 10.62
N THR A 131 -13.19 36.44 11.21
CA THR A 131 -13.62 35.55 12.30
C THR A 131 -13.90 34.14 11.79
N LEU A 132 -13.91 33.15 12.69
CA LEU A 132 -14.23 31.76 12.34
C LEU A 132 -15.63 31.64 11.72
N GLU A 133 -16.63 32.32 12.29
CA GLU A 133 -18.01 32.31 11.78
C GLU A 133 -18.11 32.82 10.33
N GLN A 134 -17.34 33.87 10.00
CA GLN A 134 -17.29 34.38 8.62
C GLN A 134 -16.66 33.40 7.65
N LYS A 135 -15.63 32.66 8.07
CA LYS A 135 -14.97 31.63 7.26
C LYS A 135 -15.92 30.46 7.01
N GLU A 136 -16.54 29.95 8.08
CA GLU A 136 -17.49 28.85 8.00
C GLU A 136 -18.68 29.21 7.10
N LYS A 137 -19.25 30.42 7.26
CA LYS A 137 -20.35 30.90 6.42
C LYS A 137 -19.96 30.98 4.94
N LEU A 138 -18.75 31.46 4.64
CA LEU A 138 -18.25 31.53 3.27
C LEU A 138 -18.03 30.14 2.67
N ILE A 139 -17.43 29.22 3.43
CA ILE A 139 -17.20 27.83 3.00
C ILE A 139 -18.52 27.14 2.68
N ASN A 140 -19.49 27.21 3.60
CA ASN A 140 -20.81 26.62 3.40
C ASN A 140 -21.51 27.23 2.18
N LEU A 141 -21.53 28.56 2.08
CA LEU A 141 -22.13 29.24 0.92
C LEU A 141 -21.50 28.82 -0.41
N TYR A 142 -20.17 28.67 -0.45
CA TYR A 142 -19.46 28.24 -1.66
C TYR A 142 -19.89 26.84 -2.09
N PHE A 143 -19.95 25.87 -1.19
CA PHE A 143 -20.31 24.48 -1.53
C PHE A 143 -21.81 24.26 -1.72
N ASP A 144 -22.66 25.06 -1.08
CA ASP A 144 -24.10 25.06 -1.33
C ASP A 144 -24.42 25.65 -2.72
N THR A 145 -23.63 26.63 -3.17
CA THR A 145 -23.82 27.28 -4.48
C THR A 145 -23.13 26.52 -5.60
N THR A 146 -21.92 26.02 -5.36
CA THR A 146 -21.06 25.40 -6.37
C THR A 146 -20.73 23.97 -5.95
N LYS A 147 -20.97 23.01 -6.84
CA LYS A 147 -20.53 21.62 -6.65
C LYS A 147 -19.07 21.41 -7.10
N ASP A 148 -18.27 22.48 -7.14
CA ASP A 148 -16.90 22.43 -7.63
C ASP A 148 -15.97 21.82 -6.58
N LYS A 149 -15.35 20.70 -6.96
CA LYS A 149 -14.43 19.92 -6.12
C LYS A 149 -12.97 20.35 -6.30
N ASN A 150 -12.68 21.28 -7.22
CA ASN A 150 -11.31 21.61 -7.62
C ASN A 150 -10.47 22.20 -6.49
N VAL A 151 -11.08 22.96 -5.57
CA VAL A 151 -10.38 23.50 -4.39
C VAL A 151 -9.78 22.39 -3.52
N PHE A 152 -10.38 21.19 -3.50
CA PHE A 152 -9.86 20.07 -2.73
C PHE A 152 -8.63 19.39 -3.36
N ASN A 153 -8.31 19.67 -4.63
CA ASN A 153 -7.12 19.12 -5.29
C ASN A 153 -5.80 19.58 -4.65
N PHE A 154 -5.84 20.67 -3.87
CA PHE A 154 -4.67 21.21 -3.18
C PHE A 154 -4.40 20.53 -1.83
N PHE A 155 -5.33 19.71 -1.33
CA PHE A 155 -5.21 19.03 -0.04
C PHE A 155 -4.62 17.62 -0.23
N HIS A 156 -3.47 17.40 0.40
CA HIS A 156 -2.67 16.19 0.29
C HIS A 156 -2.38 15.62 1.67
N TYR A 157 -2.63 14.32 1.83
CA TYR A 157 -2.44 13.59 3.08
C TYR A 157 -1.40 12.50 2.87
N ASN A 158 -0.37 12.48 3.71
CA ASN A 158 0.70 11.50 3.64
C ASN A 158 0.51 10.48 4.75
N PHE A 159 0.44 9.21 4.37
CA PHE A 159 0.20 8.09 5.28
C PHE A 159 1.37 7.13 5.28
N GLN A 160 1.66 6.58 6.46
CA GLN A 160 2.51 5.41 6.64
C GLN A 160 1.62 4.20 6.92
N MET A 161 1.93 3.06 6.31
CA MET A 161 1.28 1.80 6.63
C MET A 161 2.30 0.67 6.56
N THR A 162 2.03 -0.39 7.29
CA THR A 162 2.69 -1.68 7.14
C THR A 162 1.68 -2.66 6.57
N CYS A 163 1.98 -3.27 5.43
CA CYS A 163 1.08 -4.21 4.76
C CYS A 163 1.82 -5.43 4.21
N THR A 164 1.09 -6.51 3.93
CA THR A 164 1.66 -7.69 3.29
C THR A 164 1.93 -7.44 1.80
N ILE A 165 2.77 -8.26 1.18
CA ILE A 165 3.11 -8.17 -0.25
C ILE A 165 1.85 -8.24 -1.16
N PRO A 166 0.86 -9.12 -0.90
CA PRO A 166 -0.36 -9.15 -1.72
C PRO A 166 -1.18 -7.86 -1.64
N ILE A 167 -1.25 -7.22 -0.48
CA ILE A 167 -1.92 -5.92 -0.33
C ILE A 167 -1.15 -4.85 -1.10
N LEU A 168 0.19 -4.86 -1.00
CA LEU A 168 1.05 -3.93 -1.72
C LEU A 168 0.83 -4.00 -3.24
N GLU A 169 0.81 -5.20 -3.81
CA GLU A 169 0.60 -5.39 -5.25
C GLU A 169 -0.80 -4.94 -5.70
N LYS A 170 -1.83 -5.05 -4.83
CA LYS A 170 -3.18 -4.52 -5.10
C LYS A 170 -3.22 -2.98 -5.13
N ILE A 171 -2.48 -2.31 -4.24
CA ILE A 171 -2.51 -0.83 -4.13
C ILE A 171 -1.51 -0.11 -5.04
N LYS A 172 -0.43 -0.78 -5.45
CA LYS A 172 0.63 -0.23 -6.31
C LYS A 172 0.10 0.38 -7.61
N PRO A 173 -0.79 -0.26 -8.39
CA PRO A 173 -1.34 0.37 -9.60
C PRO A 173 -2.26 1.55 -9.28
N ILE A 174 -2.95 1.54 -8.14
CA ILE A 174 -3.88 2.59 -7.70
C ILE A 174 -3.11 3.85 -7.31
N LEU A 175 -2.04 3.70 -6.52
CA LEU A 175 -1.26 4.81 -5.99
C LEU A 175 -0.14 5.26 -6.93
N ALA A 176 0.37 4.37 -7.79
CA ALA A 176 1.40 4.63 -8.79
C ALA A 176 2.56 5.48 -8.24
N ASN A 177 2.80 6.66 -8.83
CA ASN A 177 3.88 7.57 -8.46
C ASN A 177 3.72 8.23 -7.08
N LYS A 178 2.60 7.98 -6.37
CA LYS A 178 2.32 8.49 -5.03
C LYS A 178 2.70 7.50 -3.93
N LEU A 179 3.35 6.38 -4.29
CA LEU A 179 3.74 5.31 -3.39
C LEU A 179 5.27 5.22 -3.31
N LEU A 180 5.80 5.28 -2.09
CA LEU A 180 7.16 4.96 -1.74
C LEU A 180 7.16 3.68 -0.91
N VAL A 181 7.88 2.67 -1.38
CA VAL A 181 7.97 1.36 -0.72
C VAL A 181 9.33 1.26 -0.04
N GLN A 182 9.35 1.00 1.26
CA GLN A 182 10.59 0.72 1.97
C GLN A 182 11.16 -0.62 1.50
N LYS A 183 12.49 -0.74 1.46
CA LYS A 183 13.17 -2.01 1.17
C LYS A 183 12.58 -3.13 2.06
N LEU A 184 12.32 -4.29 1.45
CA LEU A 184 11.78 -5.43 2.18
C LEU A 184 12.79 -5.84 3.26
N GLU A 185 12.32 -5.97 4.50
CA GLU A 185 13.12 -6.42 5.62
C GLU A 185 12.32 -7.39 6.48
N ILE A 186 12.94 -8.51 6.84
CA ILE A 186 12.31 -9.57 7.64
C ILE A 186 12.02 -9.11 9.08
N CYS A 187 12.75 -8.11 9.57
CA CYS A 187 12.58 -7.57 10.93
C CYS A 187 11.20 -6.95 11.17
N ASN A 188 10.46 -6.60 10.10
CA ASN A 188 9.10 -6.09 10.19
C ASN A 188 8.08 -7.19 10.54
N GLY A 189 8.47 -8.44 10.70
CA GLY A 189 7.58 -9.54 11.08
C GLY A 189 6.63 -9.96 9.95
N TYR A 190 5.65 -10.79 10.30
CA TYR A 190 4.68 -11.36 9.37
C TYR A 190 3.26 -11.29 9.94
N TYR A 191 2.29 -11.09 9.06
CA TYR A 191 0.88 -11.12 9.41
C TYR A 191 0.43 -12.55 9.68
N THR A 192 -0.27 -12.80 10.79
CA THR A 192 -0.92 -14.10 11.04
C THR A 192 -2.43 -13.94 10.85
N PRO A 193 -3.02 -14.54 9.80
CA PRO A 193 -4.46 -14.48 9.58
C PRO A 193 -5.27 -14.99 10.78
N PRO A 194 -6.39 -14.35 11.16
CA PRO A 194 -7.24 -14.81 12.25
C PRO A 194 -7.64 -16.27 12.12
N LYS A 195 -7.94 -16.77 10.92
CA LYS A 195 -8.29 -18.19 10.75
C LYS A 195 -7.16 -19.14 11.13
N ILE A 196 -5.89 -18.74 10.98
CA ILE A 196 -4.75 -19.56 11.44
C ILE A 196 -4.66 -19.58 12.96
N LEU A 197 -5.00 -18.47 13.63
CA LEU A 197 -5.07 -18.41 15.09
C LEU A 197 -6.14 -19.36 15.64
N HIS A 198 -7.28 -19.47 14.94
CA HIS A 198 -8.44 -20.24 15.41
C HIS A 198 -8.50 -21.69 14.87
N SER A 199 -7.63 -22.09 13.94
CA SER A 199 -7.69 -23.41 13.28
C SER A 199 -6.80 -24.49 13.91
N GLY A 200 -6.09 -24.18 14.99
CA GLY A 200 -5.10 -25.08 15.60
C GLY A 200 -3.76 -25.17 14.85
N TYR A 201 -3.67 -24.61 13.64
CA TYR A 201 -2.43 -24.61 12.82
C TYR A 201 -1.47 -23.46 13.13
N HIS A 202 -1.74 -22.68 14.18
CA HIS A 202 -0.88 -21.54 14.56
C HIS A 202 0.58 -21.95 14.81
N GLY A 203 0.80 -23.10 15.46
CA GLY A 203 2.14 -23.63 15.73
C GLY A 203 2.92 -23.95 14.45
N ASP A 204 2.29 -24.66 13.52
CA ASP A 204 2.88 -25.02 12.23
C ASP A 204 3.20 -23.78 11.39
N TYR A 205 2.30 -22.80 11.40
CA TYR A 205 2.50 -21.53 10.72
C TYR A 205 3.72 -20.77 11.24
N ILE A 206 3.85 -20.63 12.57
CA ILE A 206 5.02 -20.01 13.19
C ILE A 206 6.30 -20.78 12.82
N LEU A 207 6.26 -22.12 12.84
CA LEU A 207 7.40 -22.95 12.52
C LEU A 207 7.89 -22.71 11.08
N ILE A 208 6.96 -22.65 10.11
CA ILE A 208 7.29 -22.35 8.71
C ILE A 208 7.89 -20.95 8.58
N MET A 209 7.31 -19.94 9.24
CA MET A 209 7.85 -18.58 9.20
C MET A 209 9.26 -18.51 9.79
N LYS A 210 9.51 -19.17 10.92
CA LYS A 210 10.86 -19.26 11.51
C LYS A 210 11.86 -19.92 10.56
N LYS A 211 11.48 -21.03 9.91
CA LYS A 211 12.33 -21.71 8.92
C LYS A 211 12.69 -20.78 7.75
N ALA A 212 11.73 -19.99 7.26
CA ALA A 212 11.99 -19.02 6.21
C ALA A 212 12.96 -17.90 6.65
N ILE A 213 12.80 -17.38 7.88
CA ILE A 213 13.72 -16.40 8.47
C ILE A 213 15.15 -16.97 8.56
N ASP A 214 15.27 -18.21 9.05
CA ASP A 214 16.57 -18.85 9.22
C ASP A 214 17.26 -19.12 7.88
N ALA A 215 16.50 -19.57 6.89
CA ALA A 215 17.00 -19.76 5.52
C ALA A 215 17.45 -18.42 4.91
N TYR A 216 16.67 -17.35 5.08
CA TYR A 216 17.02 -16.02 4.59
C TYR A 216 18.33 -15.53 5.20
N LYS A 217 18.47 -15.63 6.53
CA LYS A 217 19.69 -15.19 7.23
C LYS A 217 20.93 -15.94 6.77
N LYS A 218 20.81 -17.23 6.42
CA LYS A 218 21.90 -18.04 5.87
C LYS A 218 22.26 -17.66 4.44
N MET A 219 21.28 -17.24 3.64
CA MET A 219 21.50 -16.82 2.24
C MET A 219 21.99 -15.38 2.11
N LEU A 220 21.61 -14.49 3.03
CA LEU A 220 21.90 -13.06 2.94
C LEU A 220 23.39 -12.70 2.70
N PRO A 221 24.40 -13.36 3.32
CA PRO A 221 25.81 -13.02 3.12
C PRO A 221 26.33 -13.34 1.70
N THR A 222 25.74 -14.33 1.03
CA THR A 222 26.20 -14.82 -0.28
C THR A 222 25.28 -14.40 -1.42
N LEU A 223 23.98 -14.23 -1.15
CA LEU A 223 22.91 -14.03 -2.11
C LEU A 223 21.98 -12.91 -1.62
N SER A 224 22.52 -11.70 -1.45
CA SER A 224 21.82 -10.59 -0.79
C SER A 224 20.48 -10.23 -1.44
N THR A 225 20.39 -10.32 -2.77
CA THR A 225 19.17 -9.98 -3.52
C THR A 225 18.22 -11.17 -3.59
N GLN A 226 18.76 -12.37 -3.80
CA GLN A 226 17.97 -13.59 -4.02
C GLN A 226 17.44 -14.20 -2.73
N ALA A 227 18.04 -13.88 -1.58
CA ALA A 227 17.54 -14.32 -0.29
C ALA A 227 16.06 -13.94 -0.09
N PHE A 228 15.57 -12.87 -0.71
CA PHE A 228 14.17 -12.48 -0.60
C PHE A 228 13.18 -13.41 -1.31
N TYR A 229 13.61 -14.23 -2.28
CA TYR A 229 12.71 -15.17 -2.99
C TYR A 229 12.16 -16.27 -2.08
N ILE A 230 12.84 -16.58 -0.98
CA ILE A 230 12.38 -17.59 -0.01
C ILE A 230 11.51 -16.98 1.10
N VAL A 231 11.29 -15.66 1.07
CA VAL A 231 10.50 -14.96 2.08
C VAL A 231 9.01 -15.08 1.75
N PRO A 232 8.19 -15.67 2.64
CA PRO A 232 6.75 -15.79 2.43
C PRO A 232 6.06 -14.43 2.21
N LEU A 233 5.00 -14.42 1.40
CA LEU A 233 4.23 -13.21 1.09
C LEU A 233 3.53 -12.58 2.32
N ALA A 234 3.44 -13.31 3.42
CA ALA A 234 2.90 -12.83 4.68
C ALA A 234 3.82 -11.85 5.42
N PHE A 235 5.09 -11.73 5.00
CA PHE A 235 5.99 -10.73 5.56
C PHE A 235 5.51 -9.31 5.25
N MET A 236 5.70 -8.47 6.25
CA MET A 236 5.15 -7.13 6.27
C MET A 236 6.17 -6.14 5.71
N GLN A 237 5.69 -5.22 4.88
CA GLN A 237 6.47 -4.19 4.23
C GLN A 237 5.89 -2.83 4.57
N LYS A 238 6.79 -1.89 4.84
CA LYS A 238 6.44 -0.51 5.14
C LYS A 238 6.30 0.29 3.86
N ILE A 239 5.26 1.10 3.83
CA ILE A 239 4.97 2.01 2.73
C ILE A 239 4.67 3.40 3.25
N LEU A 240 5.00 4.38 2.42
CA LEU A 240 4.61 5.77 2.53
C LEU A 240 3.82 6.13 1.28
N PHE A 241 2.65 6.74 1.42
CA PHE A 241 1.87 7.14 0.25
C PHE A 241 1.13 8.45 0.46
N THR A 242 0.87 9.14 -0.66
CA THR A 242 0.12 10.40 -0.67
C THR A 242 -1.27 10.20 -1.27
N VAL A 243 -2.26 10.76 -0.60
CA VAL A 243 -3.67 10.75 -0.99
C VAL A 243 -4.16 12.18 -1.22
N LYS A 244 -4.88 12.40 -2.33
CA LYS A 244 -5.72 13.59 -2.53
C LYS A 244 -7.15 13.24 -2.22
N VAL A 245 -7.86 14.11 -1.50
CA VAL A 245 -9.17 13.76 -0.93
C VAL A 245 -10.27 13.53 -1.98
N VAL A 246 -10.11 14.13 -3.16
CA VAL A 246 -11.03 14.01 -4.30
C VAL A 246 -10.63 12.95 -5.32
N ASP A 247 -9.59 12.17 -5.03
CA ASP A 247 -9.12 11.11 -5.91
C ASP A 247 -10.09 9.92 -5.87
N SER A 248 -10.76 9.64 -6.99
CA SER A 248 -11.72 8.54 -7.11
C SER A 248 -11.07 7.17 -6.93
N SER A 249 -9.75 7.06 -7.14
CA SER A 249 -8.99 5.83 -6.92
C SER A 249 -8.99 5.38 -5.46
N LEU A 250 -9.26 6.28 -4.50
CA LEU A 250 -9.38 5.94 -3.09
C LEU A 250 -10.50 4.95 -2.78
N ILE A 251 -11.55 4.93 -3.61
CA ILE A 251 -12.70 4.04 -3.43
C ILE A 251 -12.27 2.57 -3.58
N GLN A 252 -11.20 2.32 -4.35
CA GLN A 252 -10.65 1.00 -4.64
C GLN A 252 -9.66 0.52 -3.57
N LEU A 253 -9.24 1.39 -2.64
CA LEU A 253 -8.32 1.00 -1.58
C LEU A 253 -9.02 0.15 -0.51
N PRO A 254 -8.41 -0.98 -0.08
CA PRO A 254 -9.01 -1.88 0.89
C PRO A 254 -9.15 -1.25 2.29
N PHE A 255 -8.36 -0.21 2.59
CA PHE A 255 -8.34 0.51 3.87
C PHE A 255 -8.96 1.93 3.78
N LYS A 256 -9.81 2.20 2.77
CA LYS A 256 -10.41 3.52 2.57
C LYS A 256 -11.13 4.07 3.79
N GLN A 257 -11.85 3.21 4.54
CA GLN A 257 -12.59 3.64 5.72
C GLN A 257 -11.65 4.17 6.81
N GLN A 258 -10.51 3.49 7.02
CA GLN A 258 -9.50 3.92 7.99
C GLN A 258 -8.84 5.24 7.57
N LEU A 259 -8.56 5.42 6.27
CA LEU A 259 -8.06 6.70 5.74
C LEU A 259 -9.04 7.84 6.03
N TRP A 260 -10.31 7.63 5.69
CA TRP A 260 -11.36 8.63 5.88
C TRP A 260 -11.56 8.98 7.36
N GLN A 261 -11.48 8.00 8.27
CA GLN A 261 -11.51 8.24 9.70
C GLN A 261 -10.33 9.12 10.15
N LYS A 262 -9.10 8.81 9.70
CA LYS A 262 -7.92 9.62 10.02
C LYS A 262 -8.02 11.04 9.47
N ILE A 263 -8.57 11.23 8.28
CA ILE A 263 -8.82 12.56 7.70
C ILE A 263 -9.87 13.31 8.53
N LYS A 264 -10.97 12.64 8.91
CA LYS A 264 -12.02 13.23 9.75
C LYS A 264 -11.49 13.68 11.12
N GLU A 265 -10.60 12.90 11.72
CA GLU A 265 -9.96 13.22 13.01
C GLU A 265 -9.14 14.51 12.95
N VAL A 266 -8.43 14.75 11.84
CA VAL A 266 -7.56 15.94 11.73
C VAL A 266 -8.23 17.16 11.10
N ASN A 267 -9.15 16.96 10.15
CA ASN A 267 -9.78 18.02 9.37
C ASN A 267 -11.28 17.72 9.15
N PRO A 268 -12.12 17.88 10.20
CA PRO A 268 -13.55 17.56 10.14
C PRO A 268 -14.28 18.40 9.09
N THR A 269 -13.94 19.68 8.95
CA THR A 269 -14.58 20.58 7.97
C THR A 269 -14.40 20.09 6.54
N ILE A 270 -13.18 19.68 6.15
CA ILE A 270 -12.93 19.14 4.80
C ILE A 270 -13.66 17.83 4.59
N TYR A 271 -13.61 16.95 5.60
CA TYR A 271 -14.33 15.69 5.57
C TYR A 271 -15.83 15.89 5.34
N GLU A 272 -16.46 16.79 6.09
CA GLU A 272 -17.90 17.05 5.99
C GLU A 272 -18.31 17.61 4.63
N GLN A 273 -17.57 18.61 4.11
CA GLN A 273 -17.89 19.21 2.81
C GLN A 273 -17.73 18.20 1.68
N ILE A 274 -16.68 17.37 1.72
CA ILE A 274 -16.48 16.33 0.70
C ILE A 274 -17.56 15.25 0.81
N ASN A 275 -17.92 14.84 2.02
CA ASN A 275 -18.96 13.84 2.21
C ASN A 275 -20.30 14.33 1.65
N LYS A 276 -20.70 15.58 1.94
CA LYS A 276 -21.89 16.21 1.32
C LYS A 276 -21.85 16.14 -0.21
N LEU A 277 -20.72 16.48 -0.81
CA LEU A 277 -20.56 16.48 -2.28
C LEU A 277 -20.45 15.09 -2.92
N ILE A 278 -20.15 14.05 -2.15
CA ILE A 278 -20.17 12.65 -2.61
C ILE A 278 -21.60 12.10 -2.51
N THR A 279 -22.29 12.30 -1.39
CA THR A 279 -23.66 11.82 -1.17
C THR A 279 -24.65 12.44 -2.17
N ILE A 280 -24.48 13.71 -2.54
CA ILE A 280 -25.34 14.40 -3.53
C ILE A 280 -25.05 13.96 -4.98
N GLY A 281 -23.96 13.24 -5.24
CA GLY A 281 -23.57 12.77 -6.58
C GLY A 281 -23.98 11.32 -6.90
N GLU A 282 -24.55 10.60 -5.93
CA GLU A 282 -25.05 9.23 -6.07
C GLU A 282 -26.59 9.16 -6.21
N GLU A 283 -27.27 10.31 -6.22
CA GLU A 283 -28.69 10.48 -6.61
C GLU A 283 -28.83 10.93 -8.07
#